data_AF-A0A945UUS4-F1
#
_entry.id   AF-A0A945UUS4-F1
#
_cell.length_a   1.000
_cell.length_b   1.000
_cell.length_c   1.000
_cell.angle_alpha   90.00
_cell.angle_beta   90.00
_cell.angle_gamma   90.00
#
_symmetry.space_group_name_H-M   'P 1'
#
loop_
_entity.id
_entity.type
_entity.pdbx_description
1 polymer ?
#
loop_
_entity_poly.entity_id
_entity_poly.type
_entity_poly.pdbx_seq_one_letter_code
_entity_poly.pdbx_strand_id
1 'polypeptide(L)'
;MDFAPTPASAAASYRGSIRPVVLWAVLALGLLVANVIHIVTRSWESSFYQTSYATIYFPTDVPTILEWHEREGGIEAELNWIKNPDGWVILKSGEPHTSNDGPFPFFPELEDDIGWNNYTAIPQPAGIGAPIELELRFLPSDYWDSVGLPRPSSYMIRTDSPHGRFDQYPISEWIDNYAYLATEDLTEIDRILTEEVGINESDGTLRKLEKLTVHFRDALGTRCRGNPDHDDRWRDPFLIYQNMRSGEGQGYCTQHAQIFLLFANRAGLLSRLVVTARTKDNNFIYTGHSWVETWVPEQGRWAWNDPSFALIYALDPKGVVLNSVDLSHLRKHGAWEGVTGRIYKDWGWPDIVGEEKSFVDAPFPEVGGVVQRQFFNSAIYKWRRPPNVEDFRSDYTLLFKNWEFFWGNLERYYFKPPLAIANYPTEGNRTYFIRHILLWSFLAALFGVILSRRINRRAKRS
;
A
#
# COMPACT_ATOMS: atom_id res chain seq x y z
N MET A 1 -17.29 28.51 89.24
CA MET A 1 -18.19 28.67 88.07
C MET A 1 -17.30 28.92 86.88
N ASP A 2 -16.83 27.83 86.27
CA ASP A 2 -16.05 27.89 85.03
C ASP A 2 -16.99 27.53 83.88
N PHE A 3 -17.15 28.48 82.95
CA PHE A 3 -17.95 28.30 81.75
C PHE A 3 -17.17 27.44 80.75
N ALA A 4 -17.65 26.21 80.54
CA ALA A 4 -17.26 25.40 79.40
C ALA A 4 -17.69 26.09 78.10
N PRO A 5 -16.81 26.23 77.08
CA PRO A 5 -17.25 26.64 75.77
C PRO A 5 -18.02 25.50 75.10
N THR A 6 -19.27 25.80 74.73
CA THR A 6 -20.13 25.00 73.85
C THR A 6 -19.41 24.74 72.52
N PRO A 7 -19.49 23.52 71.94
CA PRO A 7 -18.88 23.23 70.65
C PRO A 7 -19.60 24.01 69.54
N ALA A 8 -19.01 25.14 69.14
CA ALA A 8 -19.39 25.87 67.95
C ALA A 8 -19.04 25.03 66.71
N SER A 9 -20.09 24.53 66.05
CA SER A 9 -20.20 24.33 64.60
C SER A 9 -18.91 23.99 63.83
N ALA A 10 -18.48 22.74 63.87
CA ALA A 10 -17.63 22.15 62.83
C ALA A 10 -18.46 21.56 61.66
N ALA A 11 -19.64 22.12 61.39
CA ALA A 11 -20.40 21.84 60.16
C ALA A 11 -19.92 22.77 59.03
N ALA A 12 -18.61 22.83 58.82
CA ALA A 12 -18.00 23.62 57.77
C ALA A 12 -17.75 22.73 56.53
N SER A 13 -18.69 22.82 55.60
CA SER A 13 -18.52 22.54 54.18
C SER A 13 -17.92 21.18 53.78
N TYR A 14 -18.72 20.12 53.83
CA TYR A 14 -18.66 19.10 52.76
C TYR A 14 -19.26 19.72 51.49
N ARG A 15 -18.58 20.74 50.93
CA ARG A 15 -18.87 21.22 49.57
C ARG A 15 -18.64 20.02 48.65
N GLY A 16 -19.71 19.51 48.05
CA GLY A 16 -19.74 18.27 47.28
C GLY A 16 -18.59 18.19 46.28
N SER A 17 -17.50 17.56 46.69
CA SER A 17 -16.38 17.28 45.80
C SER A 17 -16.90 16.28 44.76
N ILE A 18 -16.89 16.71 43.50
CA ILE A 18 -17.27 15.84 42.40
C ILE A 18 -16.35 14.62 42.48
N ARG A 19 -16.94 13.43 42.63
CA ARG A 19 -16.15 12.19 42.74
C ARG A 19 -15.27 12.08 41.49
N PRO A 20 -13.98 11.76 41.60
CA PRO A 20 -13.08 11.62 40.44
C PRO A 20 -13.63 10.71 39.34
N VAL A 21 -14.35 9.64 39.72
CA VAL A 21 -15.10 8.76 38.79
C VAL A 21 -16.04 9.56 37.87
N VAL A 22 -16.76 10.54 38.41
CA VAL A 22 -17.74 11.33 37.67
C VAL A 22 -17.04 12.25 36.68
N LEU A 23 -15.95 12.91 37.08
CA LEU A 23 -15.14 13.74 36.18
C LEU A 23 -14.57 12.92 35.02
N TRP A 24 -13.96 11.77 35.30
CA TRP A 24 -13.46 10.88 34.26
C TRP A 24 -14.56 10.35 33.34
N ALA A 25 -15.74 10.04 33.87
CA ALA A 25 -16.85 9.56 33.06
C ALA A 25 -17.41 10.65 32.14
N VAL A 26 -17.54 11.88 32.63
CA VAL A 26 -17.96 13.04 31.83
C VAL A 26 -16.93 13.32 30.72
N LEU A 27 -15.64 13.30 31.04
CA LEU A 27 -14.57 13.48 30.06
C LEU A 27 -14.59 12.37 28.99
N ALA A 28 -14.69 11.10 29.40
CA ALA A 28 -14.77 9.97 28.47
C ALA A 28 -15.99 10.07 27.54
N LEU A 29 -17.15 10.48 28.07
CA LEU A 29 -18.35 10.70 27.27
C LEU A 29 -18.16 11.86 26.27
N GLY A 30 -17.61 12.99 26.73
CA GLY A 30 -17.32 14.13 25.86
C GLY A 30 -16.35 13.78 24.74
N LEU A 31 -15.30 13.02 25.04
CA LEU A 31 -14.34 12.55 24.04
C LEU A 31 -14.94 11.51 23.10
N LEU A 32 -15.81 10.62 23.58
CA LEU A 32 -16.54 9.68 22.72
C LEU A 32 -17.41 10.44 21.72
N VAL A 33 -18.19 11.42 22.19
CA VAL A 33 -19.02 12.27 21.33
C VAL A 33 -18.16 13.04 20.33
N ALA A 34 -17.02 13.60 20.75
CA ALA A 34 -16.10 14.28 19.84
C ALA A 34 -15.51 13.32 18.78
N ASN A 35 -15.14 12.09 19.15
CA ASN A 35 -14.69 11.07 18.21
C ASN A 35 -15.79 10.71 17.21
N VAL A 36 -17.01 10.45 17.69
CA VAL A 36 -18.16 10.13 16.83
C VAL A 36 -18.45 11.28 15.86
N ILE A 37 -18.55 12.52 16.36
CA ILE A 37 -18.75 13.71 15.52
C ILE A 37 -17.64 13.80 14.48
N HIS A 38 -16.38 13.64 14.86
CA HIS A 38 -15.25 13.70 13.92
C HIS A 38 -15.29 12.59 12.87
N ILE A 39 -15.70 11.37 13.25
CA ILE A 39 -15.89 10.24 12.33
C ILE A 39 -17.03 10.53 11.33
N VAL A 40 -18.17 11.05 11.80
CA VAL A 40 -19.38 11.19 10.97
C VAL A 40 -19.42 12.49 10.16
N THR A 41 -18.73 13.54 10.59
CA THR A 41 -18.74 14.83 9.89
C THR A 41 -17.59 14.97 8.89
N ARG A 42 -16.55 14.14 9.00
CA ARG A 42 -15.37 14.27 8.16
C ARG A 42 -15.49 13.41 6.91
N SER A 43 -15.00 13.95 5.80
CA SER A 43 -14.73 13.16 4.61
C SER A 43 -13.65 12.13 4.89
N TRP A 44 -14.05 10.86 4.97
CA TRP A 44 -13.14 9.71 5.04
C TRP A 44 -12.08 9.79 3.93
N GLU A 45 -12.50 10.27 2.77
CA GLU A 45 -11.66 10.41 1.58
C GLU A 45 -10.74 11.64 1.53
N SER A 46 -10.97 12.67 2.33
CA SER A 46 -10.03 13.83 2.35
C SER A 46 -8.83 13.56 3.26
N SER A 47 -8.77 12.35 3.83
CA SER A 47 -7.82 11.95 4.86
C SER A 47 -6.94 10.84 4.31
N PHE A 48 -5.69 11.16 4.00
CA PHE A 48 -4.73 10.19 3.49
C PHE A 48 -3.36 10.56 4.01
N TYR A 49 -2.46 9.59 4.13
CA TYR A 49 -1.11 9.86 4.61
C TYR A 49 -0.21 10.08 3.40
N GLN A 50 0.33 11.30 3.25
CA GLN A 50 1.26 11.60 2.18
C GLN A 50 2.51 10.74 2.38
N THR A 51 2.92 10.04 1.33
CA THR A 51 4.06 9.14 1.37
C THR A 51 4.98 9.33 0.17
N SER A 52 6.06 8.57 0.14
CA SER A 52 7.06 8.60 -0.92
C SER A 52 6.84 7.47 -1.95
N TYR A 53 7.47 7.61 -3.11
CA TYR A 53 7.57 6.52 -4.08
C TYR A 53 8.16 5.25 -3.42
N ALA A 54 9.25 5.42 -2.66
CA ALA A 54 9.97 4.31 -2.04
C ALA A 54 9.09 3.50 -1.09
N THR A 55 8.33 4.17 -0.22
CA THR A 55 7.39 3.51 0.71
C THR A 55 6.28 2.72 0.02
N ILE A 56 5.83 3.16 -1.16
CA ILE A 56 4.76 2.48 -1.92
C ILE A 56 5.28 1.29 -2.72
N TYR A 57 6.49 1.40 -3.28
CA TYR A 57 6.96 0.49 -4.33
C TYR A 57 8.11 -0.43 -3.94
N PHE A 58 8.75 -0.20 -2.79
CA PHE A 58 9.76 -1.10 -2.25
C PHE A 58 9.22 -1.81 -1.01
N PRO A 59 8.56 -2.97 -1.18
CA PRO A 59 8.08 -3.76 -0.06
C PRO A 59 9.24 -4.44 0.67
N THR A 60 8.98 -4.91 1.89
CA THR A 60 9.98 -5.68 2.66
C THR A 60 10.25 -7.07 2.06
N ASP A 61 9.52 -7.50 1.04
CA ASP A 61 9.73 -8.75 0.31
C ASP A 61 10.95 -8.74 -0.62
N VAL A 62 11.48 -7.55 -0.96
CA VAL A 62 12.73 -7.36 -1.70
C VAL A 62 13.78 -6.72 -0.80
N PRO A 63 15.07 -7.08 -0.93
CA PRO A 63 16.11 -6.49 -0.10
C PRO A 63 16.25 -5.00 -0.42
N THR A 64 16.22 -4.16 0.62
CA THR A 64 16.52 -2.72 0.54
C THR A 64 17.76 -2.42 1.36
N ILE A 65 18.70 -1.65 0.80
CA ILE A 65 19.91 -1.24 1.50
C ILE A 65 19.57 -0.08 2.44
N LEU A 66 19.59 -0.31 3.75
CA LEU A 66 19.33 0.73 4.74
C LEU A 66 20.51 1.69 4.88
N GLU A 67 21.70 1.13 5.00
CA GLU A 67 22.93 1.84 5.30
C GLU A 67 24.14 1.02 4.86
N TRP A 68 25.26 1.70 4.62
CA TRP A 68 26.53 1.09 4.29
C TRP A 68 27.48 1.23 5.48
N HIS A 69 28.10 0.12 5.86
CA HIS A 69 29.08 0.08 6.96
C HIS A 69 30.45 -0.25 6.41
N GLU A 70 31.40 0.68 6.57
CA GLU A 70 32.80 0.40 6.30
C GLU A 70 33.35 -0.53 7.39
N ARG A 71 33.96 -1.65 6.97
CA ARG A 71 34.65 -2.59 7.87
C ARG A 71 36.07 -2.78 7.36
N GLU A 72 36.94 -3.37 8.18
CA GLU A 72 38.30 -3.67 7.75
C GLU A 72 38.26 -4.55 6.49
N GLY A 73 38.89 -4.08 5.41
CA GLY A 73 38.99 -4.79 4.13
C GLY A 73 37.78 -4.69 3.19
N GLY A 74 36.75 -3.86 3.48
CA GLY A 74 35.63 -3.70 2.56
C GLY A 74 34.42 -2.96 3.12
N ILE A 75 33.27 -3.17 2.48
CA ILE A 75 32.01 -2.53 2.84
C ILE A 75 30.86 -3.54 2.99
N GLU A 76 30.02 -3.36 4.00
CA GLU A 76 28.85 -4.20 4.29
C GLU A 76 27.56 -3.42 4.02
N ALA A 77 26.57 -4.06 3.38
CA ALA A 77 25.25 -3.48 3.20
C ALA A 77 24.29 -3.94 4.31
N GLU A 78 23.89 -3.04 5.21
CA GLU A 78 22.77 -3.31 6.12
C GLU A 78 21.48 -3.38 5.30
N LEU A 79 20.73 -4.47 5.41
CA LEU A 79 19.52 -4.68 4.63
C LEU A 79 18.26 -4.64 5.49
N ASN A 80 17.19 -4.07 4.95
CA ASN A 80 15.83 -4.37 5.38
C ASN A 80 15.23 -5.39 4.43
N TRP A 81 14.93 -6.57 4.96
CA TRP A 81 14.33 -7.65 4.20
C TRP A 81 13.56 -8.57 5.15
N ILE A 82 12.37 -9.02 4.74
CA ILE A 82 11.56 -9.95 5.55
C ILE A 82 12.18 -11.35 5.65
N LYS A 83 13.11 -11.66 4.73
CA LYS A 83 13.84 -12.92 4.72
C LYS A 83 15.15 -12.74 5.50
N ASN A 84 15.58 -13.82 6.14
CA ASN A 84 16.80 -13.86 6.92
C ASN A 84 17.80 -14.82 6.24
N PRO A 85 18.70 -14.31 5.37
CA PRO A 85 19.71 -15.15 4.72
C PRO A 85 20.70 -15.69 5.76
N ASP A 86 21.15 -16.92 5.56
CA ASP A 86 22.19 -17.54 6.38
C ASP A 86 23.58 -16.97 6.05
N GLY A 87 23.75 -16.48 4.82
CA GLY A 87 24.97 -15.89 4.29
C GLY A 87 24.80 -15.44 2.85
N TRP A 88 25.91 -15.06 2.22
CA TRP A 88 25.95 -14.52 0.87
C TRP A 88 27.14 -15.08 0.09
N VAL A 89 26.90 -15.41 -1.17
CA VAL A 89 27.95 -15.67 -2.17
C VAL A 89 28.15 -14.40 -2.97
N ILE A 90 29.38 -13.90 -3.00
CA ILE A 90 29.75 -12.68 -3.70
C ILE A 90 30.51 -13.05 -4.96
N LEU A 91 29.97 -12.64 -6.11
CA LEU A 91 30.65 -12.72 -7.39
C LEU A 91 31.29 -11.37 -7.71
N LYS A 92 32.49 -11.39 -8.28
CA LYS A 92 33.17 -10.21 -8.86
C LYS A 92 33.32 -10.44 -10.35
N SER A 93 32.71 -9.59 -11.17
CA SER A 93 32.66 -9.71 -12.63
C SER A 93 32.17 -11.09 -13.11
N GLY A 94 31.18 -11.66 -12.39
CA GLY A 94 30.57 -12.96 -12.70
C GLY A 94 31.29 -14.18 -12.11
N GLU A 95 32.50 -14.01 -11.58
CA GLU A 95 33.29 -15.10 -10.99
C GLU A 95 33.18 -15.13 -9.47
N PRO A 96 33.13 -16.32 -8.83
CA PRO A 96 33.14 -16.43 -7.37
C PRO A 96 34.33 -15.70 -6.75
N HIS A 97 34.04 -14.76 -5.85
CA HIS A 97 35.06 -13.92 -5.21
C HIS A 97 35.19 -14.22 -3.72
N THR A 98 34.09 -14.24 -2.99
CA THR A 98 34.07 -14.60 -1.57
C THR A 98 32.71 -15.15 -1.15
N SER A 99 32.63 -15.65 0.08
CA SER A 99 31.39 -15.93 0.78
C SER A 99 31.47 -15.36 2.18
N ASN A 100 30.37 -14.79 2.68
CA ASN A 100 30.27 -14.31 4.05
C ASN A 100 29.02 -14.87 4.73
N ASP A 101 29.13 -15.12 6.03
CA ASP A 101 28.04 -15.60 6.87
C ASP A 101 27.25 -14.42 7.45
N GLY A 102 25.98 -14.69 7.77
CA GLY A 102 25.11 -13.73 8.43
C GLY A 102 24.18 -12.97 7.48
N PRO A 103 23.39 -12.03 8.04
CA PRO A 103 22.24 -11.48 7.34
C PRO A 103 22.61 -10.46 6.26
N PHE A 104 23.84 -9.95 6.22
CA PHE A 104 24.24 -8.81 5.42
C PHE A 104 25.41 -9.15 4.49
N PRO A 105 25.35 -8.78 3.20
CA PRO A 105 26.44 -9.04 2.28
C PRO A 105 27.61 -8.09 2.56
N PHE A 106 28.80 -8.69 2.72
CA PHE A 106 30.07 -7.97 2.78
C PHE A 106 30.82 -8.06 1.44
N PHE A 107 31.22 -6.91 0.91
CA PHE A 107 31.95 -6.76 -0.34
C PHE A 107 33.41 -6.42 -0.03
N PRO A 108 34.33 -7.40 -0.11
CA PRO A 108 35.75 -7.13 0.06
C PRO A 108 36.30 -6.38 -1.15
N GLU A 109 37.25 -5.49 -0.90
CA GLU A 109 38.00 -4.77 -1.92
C GLU A 109 39.47 -5.20 -1.98
N LEU A 110 40.09 -4.97 -3.13
CA LEU A 110 41.53 -5.04 -3.30
C LEU A 110 42.05 -3.60 -3.25
N GLU A 111 42.80 -3.24 -2.20
CA GLU A 111 43.33 -1.87 -2.01
C GLU A 111 44.10 -1.34 -3.23
N ASP A 112 44.61 -2.23 -4.07
CA ASP A 112 45.40 -1.93 -5.27
C ASP A 112 44.57 -1.63 -6.54
N ASP A 113 43.24 -1.79 -6.50
CA ASP A 113 42.36 -1.65 -7.67
C ASP A 113 41.35 -0.51 -7.50
N ILE A 114 41.71 0.69 -8.00
CA ILE A 114 40.85 1.88 -8.01
C ILE A 114 39.77 1.85 -9.11
N GLY A 115 39.71 0.78 -9.89
CA GLY A 115 38.75 0.58 -10.98
C GLY A 115 37.34 0.31 -10.48
N TRP A 116 36.35 0.53 -11.37
CA TRP A 116 34.99 0.07 -11.13
C TRP A 116 34.92 -1.44 -11.29
N ASN A 117 34.36 -2.11 -10.29
CA ASN A 117 34.21 -3.54 -10.24
C ASN A 117 32.74 -3.91 -10.06
N ASN A 118 32.25 -4.82 -10.90
CA ASN A 118 30.88 -5.30 -10.82
C ASN A 118 30.79 -6.41 -9.79
N TYR A 119 29.87 -6.28 -8.84
CA TYR A 119 29.59 -7.27 -7.82
C TYR A 119 28.14 -7.76 -7.90
N THR A 120 27.97 -9.05 -7.65
CA THR A 120 26.67 -9.69 -7.48
C THR A 120 26.67 -10.44 -6.15
N ALA A 121 25.79 -10.05 -5.23
CA ALA A 121 25.59 -10.75 -3.96
C ALA A 121 24.36 -11.65 -4.05
N ILE A 122 24.57 -12.96 -3.94
CA ILE A 122 23.53 -13.99 -4.04
C ILE A 122 23.20 -14.50 -2.63
N PRO A 123 21.98 -14.29 -2.13
CA PRO A 123 21.58 -14.70 -0.79
C PRO A 123 21.54 -16.22 -0.65
N GLN A 124 21.95 -16.74 0.50
CA GLN A 124 21.95 -18.17 0.82
C GLN A 124 20.87 -18.53 1.87
N PRO A 125 20.19 -19.68 1.72
CA PRO A 125 20.35 -20.66 0.63
C PRO A 125 19.88 -20.11 -0.73
N ALA A 126 20.49 -20.59 -1.82
CA ALA A 126 20.15 -20.11 -3.16
C ALA A 126 18.63 -20.21 -3.44
N GLY A 127 18.08 -19.17 -4.05
CA GLY A 127 16.65 -19.09 -4.38
C GLY A 127 15.78 -18.44 -3.30
N ILE A 128 16.32 -18.08 -2.12
CA ILE A 128 15.53 -17.30 -1.16
C ILE A 128 15.22 -15.89 -1.64
N GLY A 129 15.96 -15.32 -2.60
CA GLY A 129 15.66 -13.98 -3.12
C GLY A 129 16.45 -13.61 -4.36
N ALA A 130 16.13 -12.44 -4.89
CA ALA A 130 16.87 -11.85 -6.00
C ALA A 130 18.29 -11.44 -5.53
N PRO A 131 19.31 -11.59 -6.39
CA PRO A 131 20.64 -11.05 -6.12
C PRO A 131 20.64 -9.53 -5.98
N ILE A 132 21.60 -8.99 -5.24
CA ILE A 132 21.91 -7.55 -5.21
C ILE A 132 23.05 -7.31 -6.17
N GLU A 133 22.86 -6.38 -7.11
CA GLU A 133 23.86 -5.99 -8.10
C GLU A 133 24.34 -4.56 -7.83
N LEU A 134 25.65 -4.37 -7.89
CA LEU A 134 26.28 -3.07 -7.73
C LEU A 134 27.62 -2.96 -8.46
N GLU A 135 28.03 -1.74 -8.76
CA GLU A 135 29.41 -1.41 -9.08
C GLU A 135 30.06 -0.76 -7.85
N LEU A 136 31.26 -1.19 -7.52
CA LEU A 136 32.03 -0.70 -6.37
C LEU A 136 33.43 -0.27 -6.83
N ARG A 137 33.96 0.79 -6.22
CA ARG A 137 35.38 1.10 -6.29
C ARG A 137 35.91 1.70 -4.98
N PHE A 138 37.14 1.34 -4.66
CA PHE A 138 37.92 1.96 -3.60
C PHE A 138 38.65 3.19 -4.12
N LEU A 139 38.72 4.24 -3.32
CA LEU A 139 39.67 5.31 -3.54
C LEU A 139 40.48 5.51 -2.27
N PRO A 140 41.76 5.11 -2.24
CA PRO A 140 42.60 5.32 -1.07
C PRO A 140 42.87 6.81 -0.85
N SER A 141 43.22 7.22 0.37
CA SER A 141 43.63 8.59 0.68
C SER A 141 44.73 9.10 -0.24
N ASP A 142 45.68 8.24 -0.61
CA ASP A 142 46.81 8.58 -1.49
C ASP A 142 46.35 9.02 -2.89
N TYR A 143 45.25 8.44 -3.40
CA TYR A 143 44.64 8.90 -4.66
C TYR A 143 44.14 10.34 -4.51
N TRP A 144 43.45 10.63 -3.41
CA TRP A 144 42.89 11.95 -3.15
C TRP A 144 43.98 13.02 -2.96
N ASP A 145 45.05 12.68 -2.25
CA ASP A 145 46.23 13.53 -2.10
C ASP A 145 46.92 13.81 -3.44
N SER A 146 47.01 12.81 -4.33
CA SER A 146 47.60 12.97 -5.66
C SER A 146 46.87 13.98 -6.56
N VAL A 147 45.57 14.19 -6.33
CA VAL A 147 44.74 15.17 -7.04
C VAL A 147 44.53 16.47 -6.27
N GLY A 148 45.28 16.68 -5.17
CA GLY A 148 45.25 17.91 -4.37
C GLY A 148 43.98 18.07 -3.52
N LEU A 149 43.31 16.97 -3.17
CA LEU A 149 42.11 16.97 -2.35
C LEU A 149 42.35 16.13 -1.09
N PRO A 150 42.65 16.70 0.09
CA PRO A 150 42.91 15.91 1.29
C PRO A 150 41.60 15.28 1.79
N ARG A 151 41.34 14.03 1.42
CA ARG A 151 40.15 13.27 1.78
C ARG A 151 40.56 11.90 2.33
N PRO A 152 39.78 11.34 3.28
CA PRO A 152 39.99 9.96 3.70
C PRO A 152 39.75 8.99 2.55
N SER A 153 40.22 7.75 2.70
CA SER A 153 39.82 6.65 1.82
C SER A 153 38.29 6.55 1.77
N SER A 154 37.75 6.21 0.60
CA SER A 154 36.31 6.24 0.39
C SER A 154 35.86 5.20 -0.61
N TYR A 155 34.72 4.59 -0.34
CA TYR A 155 34.02 3.71 -1.27
C TYR A 155 33.08 4.51 -2.16
N MET A 156 33.06 4.22 -3.46
CA MET A 156 32.03 4.72 -4.36
C MET A 156 31.19 3.56 -4.87
N ILE A 157 29.87 3.70 -4.77
CA ILE A 157 28.91 2.63 -5.01
C ILE A 157 27.91 3.10 -6.05
N ARG A 158 27.59 2.23 -7.01
CA ARG A 158 26.48 2.42 -7.96
C ARG A 158 25.59 1.20 -7.89
N THR A 159 24.30 1.41 -7.65
CA THR A 159 23.33 0.32 -7.60
C THR A 159 21.96 0.83 -7.98
N ASP A 160 21.19 -0.03 -8.64
CA ASP A 160 19.77 0.18 -8.90
C ASP A 160 18.88 -0.38 -7.75
N SER A 161 19.49 -1.02 -6.75
CA SER A 161 18.78 -1.48 -5.56
C SER A 161 18.23 -0.30 -4.75
N PRO A 162 17.03 -0.44 -4.17
CA PRO A 162 16.46 0.60 -3.33
C PRO A 162 17.37 0.83 -2.11
N HIS A 163 17.54 2.11 -1.74
CA HIS A 163 18.40 2.50 -0.64
C HIS A 163 17.80 3.59 0.25
N GLY A 164 18.12 3.55 1.54
CA GLY A 164 17.74 4.54 2.54
C GLY A 164 16.75 4.02 3.59
N ARG A 165 16.58 4.81 4.66
CA ARG A 165 15.65 4.51 5.76
C ARG A 165 14.29 5.15 5.48
N PHE A 166 13.29 4.34 5.18
CA PHE A 166 11.90 4.74 4.95
C PHE A 166 10.94 3.63 5.40
N ASP A 167 9.68 3.98 5.67
CA ASP A 167 8.66 3.00 6.01
C ASP A 167 8.43 2.05 4.84
N GLN A 168 8.36 0.75 5.13
CA GLN A 168 8.10 -0.31 4.15
C GLN A 168 7.00 -1.22 4.67
N TYR A 169 6.26 -1.82 3.73
CA TYR A 169 5.16 -2.72 4.04
C TYR A 169 5.31 -4.02 3.24
N PRO A 170 5.08 -5.18 3.85
CA PRO A 170 5.11 -6.43 3.11
C PRO A 170 3.99 -6.48 2.07
N ILE A 171 4.19 -7.22 0.99
CA ILE A 171 3.19 -7.37 -0.08
C ILE A 171 1.90 -7.98 0.48
N SER A 172 2.01 -8.88 1.46
CA SER A 172 0.88 -9.51 2.14
C SER A 172 -0.08 -8.52 2.80
N GLU A 173 0.36 -7.30 3.13
CA GLU A 173 -0.49 -6.26 3.71
C GLU A 173 -1.55 -5.72 2.74
N TRP A 174 -1.37 -5.97 1.44
CA TRP A 174 -2.27 -5.51 0.38
C TRP A 174 -3.29 -6.58 -0.04
N ILE A 175 -3.17 -7.81 0.47
CA ILE A 175 -3.94 -8.97 0.03
C ILE A 175 -5.16 -9.18 0.91
N ASP A 176 -6.30 -9.40 0.28
CA ASP A 176 -7.56 -9.63 0.97
C ASP A 176 -7.55 -10.98 1.71
N ASN A 177 -8.22 -11.04 2.87
CA ASN A 177 -8.34 -12.25 3.66
C ASN A 177 -9.67 -13.01 3.43
N TYR A 178 -10.58 -12.40 2.65
CA TYR A 178 -11.89 -12.94 2.26
C TYR A 178 -12.82 -13.33 3.42
N ALA A 179 -12.55 -12.88 4.64
CA ALA A 179 -13.32 -13.28 5.81
C ALA A 179 -14.80 -12.84 5.76
N TYR A 180 -15.15 -11.93 4.84
CA TYR A 180 -16.52 -11.46 4.60
C TYR A 180 -17.30 -12.30 3.58
N LEU A 181 -16.67 -13.29 2.92
CA LEU A 181 -17.32 -14.17 1.95
C LEU A 181 -17.68 -15.52 2.58
N ALA A 182 -18.79 -16.10 2.11
CA ALA A 182 -19.16 -17.46 2.48
C ALA A 182 -18.26 -18.50 1.79
N THR A 183 -18.16 -19.70 2.38
CA THR A 183 -17.36 -20.80 1.81
C THR A 183 -17.85 -21.21 0.42
N GLU A 184 -19.16 -21.16 0.20
CA GLU A 184 -19.81 -21.50 -1.06
C GLU A 184 -19.41 -20.51 -2.17
N ASP A 185 -19.37 -19.22 -1.85
CA ASP A 185 -18.93 -18.16 -2.77
C ASP A 185 -17.46 -18.34 -3.14
N LEU A 186 -16.60 -18.64 -2.16
CA LEU A 186 -15.18 -18.92 -2.40
C LEU A 186 -14.99 -20.14 -3.30
N THR A 187 -15.79 -21.18 -3.11
CA THR A 187 -15.75 -22.40 -3.93
C THR A 187 -16.17 -22.09 -5.37
N GLU A 188 -17.20 -21.27 -5.57
CA GLU A 188 -17.63 -20.86 -6.91
C GLU A 188 -16.60 -19.95 -7.59
N ILE A 189 -15.96 -19.04 -6.86
CA ILE A 189 -14.84 -18.25 -7.38
C ILE A 189 -13.71 -19.16 -7.86
N ASP A 190 -13.34 -20.18 -7.07
CA ASP A 190 -12.30 -21.15 -7.47
C ASP A 190 -12.69 -21.94 -8.72
N ARG A 191 -13.96 -22.34 -8.82
CA ARG A 191 -14.51 -23.00 -10.00
C ARG A 191 -14.40 -22.09 -11.23
N ILE A 192 -14.80 -20.82 -11.12
CA ILE A 192 -14.70 -19.84 -12.22
C ILE A 192 -13.23 -19.67 -12.64
N LEU A 193 -12.30 -19.50 -11.68
CA LEU A 193 -10.88 -19.34 -11.97
C LEU A 193 -10.28 -20.55 -12.71
N THR A 194 -10.71 -21.76 -12.35
CA THR A 194 -10.16 -22.99 -12.92
C THR A 194 -10.83 -23.34 -14.25
N GLU A 195 -12.17 -23.31 -14.30
CA GLU A 195 -12.94 -23.84 -15.43
C GLU A 195 -13.25 -22.78 -16.50
N GLU A 196 -13.45 -21.53 -16.11
CA GLU A 196 -13.84 -20.45 -17.05
C GLU A 196 -12.63 -19.60 -17.44
N VAL A 197 -11.83 -19.16 -16.46
CA VAL A 197 -10.62 -18.37 -16.72
C VAL A 197 -9.47 -19.27 -17.20
N GLY A 198 -9.43 -20.52 -16.76
CA GLY A 198 -8.40 -21.48 -17.12
C GLY A 198 -7.04 -21.18 -16.49
N ILE A 199 -7.01 -20.69 -15.25
CA ILE A 199 -5.78 -20.45 -14.49
C ILE A 199 -5.16 -21.80 -14.09
N ASN A 200 -3.88 -21.97 -14.42
CA ASN A 200 -3.08 -23.14 -14.06
C ASN A 200 -1.95 -22.74 -13.09
N GLU A 201 -1.45 -23.72 -12.33
CA GLU A 201 -0.31 -23.51 -11.42
C GLU A 201 0.98 -23.11 -12.15
N SER A 202 1.17 -23.58 -13.39
CA SER A 202 2.34 -23.27 -14.22
C SER A 202 2.29 -21.89 -14.88
N ASP A 203 1.16 -21.17 -14.80
CA ASP A 203 1.08 -19.83 -15.36
C ASP A 203 1.89 -18.84 -14.50
N GLY A 204 2.82 -18.12 -15.14
CA GLY A 204 3.48 -16.96 -14.53
C GLY A 204 2.53 -15.77 -14.33
N THR A 205 2.97 -14.77 -13.57
CA THR A 205 2.14 -13.63 -13.14
C THR A 205 1.46 -12.92 -14.31
N LEU A 206 2.22 -12.54 -15.35
CA LEU A 206 1.69 -11.80 -16.50
C LEU A 206 0.68 -12.62 -17.32
N ARG A 207 0.86 -13.95 -17.38
CA ARG A 207 -0.06 -14.84 -18.10
C ARG A 207 -1.39 -14.97 -17.37
N LYS A 208 -1.37 -15.05 -16.03
CA LYS A 208 -2.60 -15.03 -15.23
C LYS A 208 -3.35 -13.71 -15.38
N LEU A 209 -2.62 -12.57 -15.40
CA LEU A 209 -3.23 -11.26 -15.68
C LEU A 209 -3.94 -11.23 -17.03
N GLU A 210 -3.30 -11.73 -18.09
CA GLU A 210 -3.91 -11.84 -19.41
C GLU A 210 -5.23 -12.62 -19.39
N LYS A 211 -5.22 -13.83 -18.81
CA LYS A 211 -6.41 -14.70 -18.74
C LYS A 211 -7.54 -14.04 -17.96
N LEU A 212 -7.23 -13.45 -16.80
CA LEU A 212 -8.23 -12.74 -15.99
C LEU A 212 -8.80 -11.55 -16.74
N THR A 213 -7.96 -10.73 -17.39
CA THR A 213 -8.45 -9.58 -18.17
C THR A 213 -9.39 -10.04 -19.27
N VAL A 214 -9.05 -11.07 -20.05
CA VAL A 214 -9.95 -11.63 -21.08
C VAL A 214 -11.29 -12.03 -20.47
N HIS A 215 -11.27 -12.85 -19.41
CA HIS A 215 -12.50 -13.30 -18.76
C HIS A 215 -13.38 -12.14 -18.33
N PHE A 216 -12.83 -11.14 -17.64
CA PHE A 216 -13.63 -10.02 -17.16
C PHE A 216 -14.12 -9.10 -18.27
N ARG A 217 -13.35 -8.93 -19.35
CA ARG A 217 -13.77 -8.12 -20.49
C ARG A 217 -14.90 -8.79 -21.27
N ASP A 218 -14.87 -10.11 -21.39
CA ASP A 218 -15.93 -10.90 -22.03
C ASP A 218 -17.17 -11.08 -21.13
N ALA A 219 -16.98 -11.43 -19.85
CA ALA A 219 -18.07 -11.64 -18.90
C ALA A 219 -18.76 -10.33 -18.48
N LEU A 220 -17.99 -9.24 -18.34
CA LEU A 220 -18.46 -7.91 -17.95
C LEU A 220 -18.35 -6.91 -19.11
N GLY A 221 -18.91 -7.30 -20.26
CA GLY A 221 -18.94 -6.50 -21.48
C GLY A 221 -19.73 -5.18 -21.36
N THR A 222 -20.03 -4.55 -22.50
CA THR A 222 -20.61 -3.20 -22.58
C THR A 222 -21.87 -3.00 -21.72
N ARG A 223 -22.74 -4.01 -21.60
CA ARG A 223 -23.98 -3.92 -20.80
C ARG A 223 -23.75 -3.68 -19.30
N CYS A 224 -22.58 -4.09 -18.77
CA CYS A 224 -22.22 -3.95 -17.36
C CYS A 224 -21.61 -2.58 -17.04
N ARG A 225 -21.40 -1.74 -18.07
CA ARG A 225 -20.83 -0.41 -17.93
C ARG A 225 -21.95 0.60 -17.72
N GLY A 226 -21.84 1.42 -16.69
CA GLY A 226 -22.84 2.45 -16.42
C GLY A 226 -22.85 2.85 -14.95
N ASN A 227 -23.98 3.42 -14.52
CA ASN A 227 -24.13 3.87 -13.15
C ASN A 227 -24.48 2.64 -12.27
N PRO A 228 -23.68 2.32 -11.25
CA PRO A 228 -24.06 1.28 -10.30
C PRO A 228 -25.30 1.70 -9.53
N ASP A 229 -26.09 0.71 -9.12
CA ASP A 229 -27.13 0.92 -8.14
C ASP A 229 -26.56 1.53 -6.86
N HIS A 230 -27.39 2.29 -6.14
CA HIS A 230 -26.93 3.02 -4.97
C HIS A 230 -26.22 2.11 -3.96
N ASP A 231 -26.70 0.87 -3.83
CA ASP A 231 -26.21 -0.18 -2.95
C ASP A 231 -25.01 -0.96 -3.51
N ASP A 232 -24.87 -1.13 -4.83
CA ASP A 232 -23.80 -1.92 -5.45
C ASP A 232 -22.42 -1.27 -5.30
N ARG A 233 -22.38 0.01 -4.88
CA ARG A 233 -21.14 0.65 -4.43
C ARG A 233 -20.56 0.00 -3.16
N TRP A 234 -21.40 -0.75 -2.43
CA TRP A 234 -21.23 -1.17 -1.04
C TRP A 234 -21.48 -2.65 -0.82
N ARG A 235 -21.47 -3.45 -1.87
CA ARG A 235 -21.69 -4.90 -1.74
C ARG A 235 -20.37 -5.61 -1.77
N ASP A 236 -20.38 -6.86 -1.30
CA ASP A 236 -19.24 -7.72 -1.50
C ASP A 236 -18.94 -7.80 -3.02
N PRO A 237 -17.66 -7.81 -3.45
CA PRO A 237 -17.34 -7.76 -4.87
C PRO A 237 -17.86 -8.96 -5.67
N PHE A 238 -18.16 -10.09 -5.02
CA PHE A 238 -18.63 -11.28 -5.71
C PHE A 238 -20.11 -11.17 -6.11
N LEU A 239 -20.96 -10.64 -5.22
CA LEU A 239 -22.35 -10.32 -5.49
C LEU A 239 -22.46 -9.24 -6.56
N ILE A 240 -21.59 -8.22 -6.53
CA ILE A 240 -21.52 -7.22 -7.61
C ILE A 240 -21.21 -7.90 -8.95
N TYR A 241 -20.23 -8.82 -8.96
CA TYR A 241 -19.91 -9.61 -10.16
C TYR A 241 -21.11 -10.44 -10.64
N GLN A 242 -21.83 -11.12 -9.75
CA GLN A 242 -23.02 -11.91 -10.10
C GLN A 242 -24.12 -11.03 -10.72
N ASN A 243 -24.45 -9.89 -10.12
CA ASN A 243 -25.46 -8.96 -10.63
C ASN A 243 -25.07 -8.37 -11.99
N MET A 244 -23.81 -7.96 -12.16
CA MET A 244 -23.35 -7.47 -13.46
C MET A 244 -23.39 -8.56 -14.52
N ARG A 245 -22.93 -9.78 -14.18
CA ARG A 245 -22.91 -10.92 -15.09
C ARG A 245 -24.31 -11.39 -15.48
N SER A 246 -25.31 -11.31 -14.58
CA SER A 246 -26.71 -11.59 -14.91
C SER A 246 -27.34 -10.50 -15.80
N GLY A 247 -26.76 -9.29 -15.81
CA GLY A 247 -27.28 -8.12 -16.51
C GLY A 247 -28.26 -7.30 -15.66
N GLU A 248 -28.31 -7.57 -14.36
CA GLU A 248 -29.14 -6.85 -13.39
C GLU A 248 -28.39 -5.66 -12.76
N GLY A 249 -27.07 -5.58 -12.94
CA GLY A 249 -26.23 -4.51 -12.41
C GLY A 249 -25.32 -3.87 -13.47
N GLN A 250 -24.89 -2.64 -13.17
CA GLN A 250 -23.86 -1.92 -13.90
C GLN A 250 -22.84 -1.36 -12.92
N GLY A 251 -21.70 -0.87 -13.42
CA GLY A 251 -20.77 -0.18 -12.54
C GLY A 251 -19.71 0.68 -13.23
N TYR A 252 -19.09 1.47 -12.36
CA TYR A 252 -17.97 2.32 -12.71
C TYR A 252 -16.65 1.56 -12.64
N CYS A 253 -15.57 2.26 -12.95
CA CYS A 253 -14.21 1.78 -12.77
C CYS A 253 -13.94 1.14 -11.41
N THR A 254 -14.50 1.69 -10.32
CA THR A 254 -14.34 1.15 -8.96
C THR A 254 -14.88 -0.27 -8.83
N GLN A 255 -16.12 -0.54 -9.27
CA GLN A 255 -16.70 -1.90 -9.19
C GLN A 255 -15.90 -2.89 -10.04
N HIS A 256 -15.54 -2.51 -11.27
CA HIS A 256 -14.74 -3.37 -12.14
C HIS A 256 -13.36 -3.67 -11.54
N ALA A 257 -12.70 -2.68 -10.92
CA ALA A 257 -11.42 -2.88 -10.25
C ALA A 257 -11.54 -3.74 -8.98
N GLN A 258 -12.59 -3.56 -8.19
CA GLN A 258 -12.86 -4.36 -6.98
C GLN A 258 -13.15 -5.83 -7.32
N ILE A 259 -13.99 -6.07 -8.33
CA ILE A 259 -14.26 -7.43 -8.84
C ILE A 259 -12.97 -8.06 -9.33
N PHE A 260 -12.23 -7.37 -10.21
CA PHE A 260 -10.98 -7.91 -10.74
C PHE A 260 -9.99 -8.25 -9.63
N LEU A 261 -9.85 -7.37 -8.64
CA LEU A 261 -8.95 -7.52 -7.52
C LEU A 261 -9.29 -8.74 -6.65
N LEU A 262 -10.58 -9.00 -6.40
CA LEU A 262 -11.04 -10.18 -5.67
C LEU A 262 -10.52 -11.46 -6.35
N PHE A 263 -10.78 -11.61 -7.65
CA PHE A 263 -10.39 -12.79 -8.39
C PHE A 263 -8.88 -12.87 -8.64
N ALA A 264 -8.20 -11.73 -8.85
CA ALA A 264 -6.75 -11.68 -9.00
C ALA A 264 -6.05 -12.20 -7.75
N ASN A 265 -6.39 -11.66 -6.57
CA ASN A 265 -5.82 -12.15 -5.32
C ASN A 265 -6.16 -13.63 -5.08
N ARG A 266 -7.38 -14.08 -5.44
CA ARG A 266 -7.76 -15.49 -5.27
C ARG A 266 -7.02 -16.43 -6.22
N ALA A 267 -6.66 -15.95 -7.42
CA ALA A 267 -5.80 -16.64 -8.39
C ALA A 267 -4.29 -16.65 -8.01
N GLY A 268 -3.95 -16.11 -6.83
CA GLY A 268 -2.58 -16.00 -6.34
C GLY A 268 -1.80 -14.81 -6.91
N LEU A 269 -2.46 -13.86 -7.57
CA LEU A 269 -1.83 -12.60 -8.00
C LEU A 269 -1.88 -11.58 -6.88
N LEU A 270 -0.70 -11.24 -6.35
CA LEU A 270 -0.58 -10.29 -5.25
C LEU A 270 -0.91 -8.87 -5.72
N SER A 271 -2.15 -8.44 -5.54
CA SER A 271 -2.70 -7.26 -6.20
C SER A 271 -3.30 -6.27 -5.19
N ARG A 272 -3.32 -4.99 -5.56
CA ARG A 272 -3.84 -3.89 -4.73
C ARG A 272 -4.67 -2.89 -5.52
N LEU A 273 -5.62 -2.26 -4.85
CA LEU A 273 -6.47 -1.22 -5.45
C LEU A 273 -5.77 0.14 -5.42
N VAL A 274 -5.74 0.80 -6.58
CA VAL A 274 -5.27 2.18 -6.72
C VAL A 274 -6.45 3.06 -7.14
N VAL A 275 -6.59 4.21 -6.49
CA VAL A 275 -7.63 5.18 -6.80
C VAL A 275 -7.02 6.55 -7.01
N THR A 276 -7.43 7.22 -8.09
CA THR A 276 -7.14 8.64 -8.30
C THR A 276 -8.41 9.47 -8.16
N ALA A 277 -8.26 10.69 -7.65
CA ALA A 277 -9.21 11.73 -8.02
C ALA A 277 -8.62 13.12 -7.98
N ARG A 278 -9.41 14.04 -8.55
CA ARG A 278 -9.18 15.48 -8.50
C ARG A 278 -9.46 16.01 -7.11
N THR A 279 -8.79 17.11 -6.78
CA THR A 279 -9.15 17.89 -5.61
C THR A 279 -9.43 19.34 -5.94
N LYS A 280 -10.18 19.97 -5.04
CA LYS A 280 -10.35 21.41 -4.95
C LYS A 280 -10.25 21.80 -3.48
N ASP A 281 -9.29 22.65 -3.13
CA ASP A 281 -9.07 23.10 -1.75
C ASP A 281 -8.92 21.93 -0.76
N ASN A 282 -8.09 20.92 -1.11
CA ASN A 282 -7.94 19.64 -0.38
C ASN A 282 -9.20 18.78 -0.26
N ASN A 283 -10.32 19.18 -0.88
CA ASN A 283 -11.51 18.35 -0.96
C ASN A 283 -11.45 17.45 -2.17
N PHE A 284 -11.59 16.15 -1.94
CA PHE A 284 -11.73 15.15 -2.97
C PHE A 284 -13.00 15.41 -3.78
N ILE A 285 -12.87 15.58 -5.09
CA ILE A 285 -13.98 15.65 -6.04
C ILE A 285 -14.02 14.30 -6.73
N TYR A 286 -15.18 13.64 -6.68
CA TYR A 286 -15.43 12.31 -7.26
C TYR A 286 -15.50 12.29 -8.79
N THR A 287 -14.55 12.97 -9.41
CA THR A 287 -14.19 12.84 -10.82
C THR A 287 -12.81 12.17 -10.82
N GLY A 288 -12.83 10.85 -10.70
CA GLY A 288 -11.66 10.02 -10.48
C GLY A 288 -11.70 8.74 -11.29
N HIS A 289 -10.74 7.85 -11.02
CA HIS A 289 -10.66 6.55 -11.64
C HIS A 289 -10.03 5.54 -10.69
N SER A 290 -10.39 4.28 -10.82
CA SER A 290 -9.88 3.18 -10.01
C SER A 290 -9.31 2.09 -10.92
N TRP A 291 -8.15 1.57 -10.56
CA TRP A 291 -7.45 0.51 -11.28
C TRP A 291 -6.70 -0.37 -10.27
N VAL A 292 -5.96 -1.36 -10.77
CA VAL A 292 -5.24 -2.32 -9.94
C VAL A 292 -3.74 -2.21 -10.22
N GLU A 293 -2.94 -2.54 -9.22
CA GLU A 293 -1.54 -2.88 -9.44
C GLU A 293 -1.30 -4.31 -8.96
N THR A 294 -0.55 -5.09 -9.72
CA THR A 294 -0.21 -6.47 -9.38
C THR A 294 1.30 -6.60 -9.26
N TRP A 295 1.76 -7.16 -8.14
CA TRP A 295 3.17 -7.47 -7.95
C TRP A 295 3.59 -8.63 -8.84
N VAL A 296 4.73 -8.47 -9.51
CA VAL A 296 5.37 -9.43 -10.40
C VAL A 296 6.65 -9.92 -9.70
N PRO A 297 6.59 -11.03 -8.92
CA PRO A 297 7.75 -11.57 -8.23
C PRO A 297 8.95 -11.82 -9.15
N GLU A 298 8.67 -12.21 -10.40
CA GLU A 298 9.68 -12.50 -11.41
C GLU A 298 10.52 -11.27 -11.79
N GLN A 299 10.02 -10.06 -11.54
CA GLN A 299 10.72 -8.80 -11.80
C GLN A 299 10.98 -7.98 -10.53
N GLY A 300 10.43 -8.38 -9.37
CA GLY A 300 10.49 -7.59 -8.16
C GLY A 300 9.82 -6.21 -8.28
N ARG A 301 8.73 -6.11 -9.06
CA ARG A 301 8.05 -4.82 -9.36
C ARG A 301 6.54 -4.92 -9.37
N TRP A 302 5.89 -3.79 -9.11
CA TRP A 302 4.45 -3.62 -9.32
C TRP A 302 4.17 -3.30 -10.80
N ALA A 303 3.25 -4.03 -11.41
CA ALA A 303 2.71 -3.74 -12.73
C ALA A 303 1.40 -2.95 -12.60
N TRP A 304 1.27 -1.86 -13.34
CA TRP A 304 0.01 -1.14 -13.50
C TRP A 304 -0.94 -1.92 -14.42
N ASN A 305 -2.19 -2.12 -14.01
CA ASN A 305 -3.19 -2.80 -14.82
C ASN A 305 -4.59 -2.16 -14.66
N ASP A 306 -5.33 -2.01 -15.77
CA ASP A 306 -6.63 -1.34 -15.80
C ASP A 306 -7.69 -2.23 -16.47
N PRO A 307 -8.44 -3.02 -15.68
CA PRO A 307 -9.48 -3.92 -16.19
C PRO A 307 -10.68 -3.16 -16.79
N SER A 308 -10.82 -1.86 -16.51
CA SER A 308 -11.89 -1.05 -17.10
C SER A 308 -11.62 -0.67 -18.55
N PHE A 309 -10.36 -0.71 -18.95
CA PHE A 309 -9.90 -0.34 -20.29
C PHE A 309 -9.13 -1.46 -20.99
N ALA A 310 -9.26 -2.72 -20.54
CA ALA A 310 -8.58 -3.87 -21.13
C ALA A 310 -7.05 -3.73 -21.24
N LEU A 311 -6.45 -2.88 -20.39
CA LEU A 311 -5.01 -2.66 -20.32
C LEU A 311 -4.44 -3.60 -19.27
N ILE A 312 -3.57 -4.51 -19.70
CA ILE A 312 -3.12 -5.65 -18.90
C ILE A 312 -1.85 -5.28 -18.12
N TYR A 313 -0.87 -4.69 -18.80
CA TYR A 313 0.32 -4.08 -18.19
C TYR A 313 1.02 -3.15 -19.18
N ALA A 314 1.94 -2.33 -18.68
CA ALA A 314 2.83 -1.49 -19.49
C ALA A 314 4.28 -1.90 -19.27
N LEU A 315 5.08 -1.88 -20.33
CA LEU A 315 6.50 -2.21 -20.30
C LEU A 315 7.34 -1.01 -20.71
N ASP A 316 8.48 -0.85 -20.06
CA ASP A 316 9.53 0.06 -20.50
C ASP A 316 10.31 -0.52 -21.72
N PRO A 317 11.23 0.24 -22.32
CA PRO A 317 12.03 -0.25 -23.46
C PRO A 317 12.91 -1.47 -23.17
N LYS A 318 13.11 -1.82 -21.88
CA LYS A 318 13.88 -2.99 -21.43
C LYS A 318 12.97 -4.19 -21.14
N GLY A 319 11.65 -4.08 -21.35
CA GLY A 319 10.68 -5.15 -21.08
C GLY A 319 10.29 -5.26 -19.59
N VAL A 320 10.55 -4.23 -18.80
CA VAL A 320 10.25 -4.21 -17.36
C VAL A 320 8.90 -3.56 -17.12
N VAL A 321 8.09 -4.14 -16.23
CA VAL A 321 6.77 -3.62 -15.90
C VAL A 321 6.84 -2.24 -15.24
N LEU A 322 5.95 -1.36 -15.68
CA LEU A 322 5.81 0.00 -15.16
C LEU A 322 4.65 0.05 -14.15
N ASN A 323 4.88 0.75 -13.04
CA ASN A 323 3.83 1.01 -12.05
C ASN A 323 3.09 2.35 -12.34
N SER A 324 2.07 2.65 -11.54
CA SER A 324 1.25 3.86 -11.72
C SER A 324 2.08 5.16 -11.67
N VAL A 325 3.04 5.25 -10.76
CA VAL A 325 3.85 6.46 -10.61
C VAL A 325 4.88 6.58 -11.72
N ASP A 326 5.46 5.47 -12.18
CA ASP A 326 6.33 5.44 -13.36
C ASP A 326 5.58 6.02 -14.58
N LEU A 327 4.37 5.52 -14.85
CA LEU A 327 3.52 6.03 -15.93
C LEU A 327 3.16 7.52 -15.75
N SER A 328 2.92 7.97 -14.51
CA SER A 328 2.71 9.39 -14.19
C SER A 328 3.92 10.25 -14.54
N HIS A 329 5.13 9.77 -14.23
CA HIS A 329 6.37 10.46 -14.56
C HIS A 329 6.61 10.51 -16.07
N LEU A 330 6.48 9.38 -16.77
CA LEU A 330 6.62 9.33 -18.24
C LEU A 330 5.63 10.29 -18.91
N ARG A 331 4.37 10.31 -18.43
CA ARG A 331 3.35 11.26 -18.90
C ARG A 331 3.75 12.71 -18.70
N LYS A 332 4.27 13.08 -17.54
CA LYS A 332 4.67 14.47 -17.22
C LYS A 332 5.81 14.95 -18.12
N HIS A 333 6.71 14.05 -18.50
CA HIS A 333 7.89 14.39 -19.32
C HIS A 333 7.71 14.08 -20.81
N GLY A 334 6.58 13.49 -21.22
CA GLY A 334 6.35 13.06 -22.60
C GLY A 334 7.32 11.96 -23.05
N ALA A 335 7.88 11.20 -22.10
CA ALA A 335 8.96 10.25 -22.33
C ALA A 335 8.39 8.85 -22.63
N TRP A 336 7.72 8.69 -23.77
CA TRP A 336 7.06 7.42 -24.14
C TRP A 336 7.86 6.55 -25.12
N GLU A 337 9.04 6.99 -25.53
CA GLU A 337 9.86 6.27 -26.50
C GLU A 337 10.15 4.84 -26.02
N GLY A 338 9.80 3.85 -26.85
CA GLY A 338 9.96 2.42 -26.57
C GLY A 338 9.02 1.84 -25.48
N VAL A 339 8.13 2.65 -24.91
CA VAL A 339 7.14 2.18 -23.93
C VAL A 339 5.97 1.52 -24.66
N THR A 340 5.60 0.30 -24.25
CA THR A 340 4.49 -0.45 -24.85
C THR A 340 3.43 -0.78 -23.82
N GLY A 341 2.18 -0.88 -24.27
CA GLY A 341 1.05 -1.37 -23.48
C GLY A 341 0.56 -2.69 -24.03
N ARG A 342 0.45 -3.70 -23.15
CA ARG A 342 -0.23 -4.95 -23.45
C ARG A 342 -1.73 -4.75 -23.27
N ILE A 343 -2.50 -4.95 -24.33
CA ILE A 343 -3.96 -4.84 -24.30
C ILE A 343 -4.64 -6.13 -24.74
N TYR A 344 -5.86 -6.34 -24.26
CA TYR A 344 -6.82 -7.24 -24.90
C TYR A 344 -7.69 -6.42 -25.85
N LYS A 345 -7.59 -6.71 -27.15
CA LYS A 345 -8.37 -6.01 -28.17
C LYS A 345 -9.82 -6.48 -28.11
N ASP A 346 -10.68 -5.58 -27.64
CA ASP A 346 -12.13 -5.76 -27.61
C ASP A 346 -12.87 -4.51 -28.10
N TRP A 347 -14.18 -4.47 -27.86
CA TRP A 347 -15.07 -3.35 -28.16
C TRP A 347 -14.59 -1.97 -27.66
N GLY A 348 -13.69 -1.91 -26.67
CA GLY A 348 -13.11 -0.67 -26.15
C GLY A 348 -11.97 -0.11 -27.01
N TRP A 349 -11.45 -0.89 -27.96
CA TRP A 349 -10.29 -0.58 -28.80
C TRP A 349 -10.54 -0.86 -30.29
N PRO A 350 -11.59 -0.28 -30.91
CA PRO A 350 -11.93 -0.57 -32.30
C PRO A 350 -10.84 -0.16 -33.29
N ASP A 351 -10.07 0.87 -32.94
CA ASP A 351 -9.08 1.49 -33.83
C ASP A 351 -7.67 0.88 -33.71
N ILE A 352 -7.42 0.01 -32.72
CA ILE A 352 -6.11 -0.64 -32.57
C ILE A 352 -5.97 -1.75 -33.61
N VAL A 353 -4.86 -1.79 -34.33
CA VAL A 353 -4.57 -2.84 -35.33
C VAL A 353 -4.36 -4.18 -34.63
N GLY A 354 -5.01 -5.24 -35.14
CA GLY A 354 -4.93 -6.59 -34.57
C GLY A 354 -6.22 -7.40 -34.79
N GLU A 355 -6.20 -8.68 -34.46
CA GLU A 355 -7.40 -9.53 -34.49
C GLU A 355 -8.32 -9.21 -33.30
N GLU A 356 -9.63 -9.19 -33.50
CA GLU A 356 -10.59 -9.00 -32.42
C GLU A 356 -10.47 -10.15 -31.40
N LYS A 357 -10.59 -9.85 -30.11
CA LYS A 357 -10.39 -10.83 -29.02
C LYS A 357 -9.00 -11.46 -29.01
N SER A 358 -7.97 -10.68 -29.34
CA SER A 358 -6.57 -11.09 -29.24
C SER A 358 -5.77 -10.15 -28.34
N PHE A 359 -4.55 -10.55 -27.98
CA PHE A 359 -3.63 -9.67 -27.27
C PHE A 359 -2.78 -8.88 -28.27
N VAL A 360 -2.64 -7.58 -28.01
CA VAL A 360 -1.86 -6.67 -28.84
C VAL A 360 -0.88 -5.90 -27.97
N ASP A 361 0.36 -5.79 -28.44
CA ASP A 361 1.34 -4.85 -27.89
C ASP A 361 1.29 -3.58 -28.74
N ALA A 362 0.85 -2.48 -28.14
CA ALA A 362 0.73 -1.19 -28.82
C ALA A 362 1.71 -0.17 -28.23
N PRO A 363 2.23 0.78 -29.03
CA PRO A 363 2.92 1.95 -28.49
C PRO A 363 2.06 2.63 -27.42
N PHE A 364 2.62 2.85 -26.23
CA PHE A 364 1.81 3.28 -25.10
C PHE A 364 1.02 4.58 -25.33
N PRO A 365 1.51 5.60 -26.07
CA PRO A 365 0.72 6.79 -26.38
C PRO A 365 -0.61 6.53 -27.11
N GLU A 366 -0.71 5.44 -27.89
CA GLU A 366 -1.91 5.09 -28.64
C GLU A 366 -3.01 4.52 -27.74
N VAL A 367 -2.62 3.84 -26.67
CA VAL A 367 -3.52 3.22 -25.68
C VAL A 367 -3.55 3.97 -24.33
N GLY A 368 -2.68 4.97 -24.18
CA GLY A 368 -2.44 5.73 -22.96
C GLY A 368 -3.37 6.92 -22.77
N GLY A 369 -4.40 7.09 -23.61
CA GLY A 369 -5.41 8.14 -23.44
C GLY A 369 -6.12 8.07 -22.08
N VAL A 370 -6.15 6.88 -21.46
CA VAL A 370 -6.62 6.72 -20.08
C VAL A 370 -5.65 7.34 -19.07
N VAL A 371 -4.35 7.05 -19.18
CA VAL A 371 -3.28 7.61 -18.34
C VAL A 371 -3.22 9.13 -18.46
N GLN A 372 -3.40 9.67 -19.68
CA GLN A 372 -3.45 11.13 -19.85
C GLN A 372 -4.60 11.80 -19.08
N ARG A 373 -5.72 11.09 -18.89
CA ARG A 373 -6.90 11.58 -18.16
C ARG A 373 -6.85 11.28 -16.66
N GLN A 374 -6.10 10.25 -16.25
CA GLN A 374 -5.94 9.80 -14.86
C GLN A 374 -4.80 10.53 -14.13
N PHE A 375 -3.67 10.74 -14.82
CA PHE A 375 -2.44 11.26 -14.20
C PHE A 375 -2.27 12.75 -14.49
N PHE A 376 -2.74 13.59 -13.57
CA PHE A 376 -2.62 15.06 -13.65
C PHE A 376 -2.01 15.63 -12.37
N ASN A 377 -1.51 16.87 -12.45
CA ASN A 377 -0.77 17.47 -11.34
C ASN A 377 -1.63 17.70 -10.09
N SER A 378 -2.92 17.99 -10.28
CA SER A 378 -3.91 18.15 -9.20
C SER A 378 -4.53 16.84 -8.71
N ALA A 379 -3.99 15.69 -9.11
CA ALA A 379 -4.46 14.39 -8.66
C ALA A 379 -3.81 13.97 -7.34
N ILE A 380 -4.55 13.18 -6.57
CA ILE A 380 -3.98 12.31 -5.53
C ILE A 380 -4.15 10.88 -6.00
N TYR A 381 -3.09 10.09 -5.90
CA TYR A 381 -3.13 8.64 -6.07
C TYR A 381 -3.12 8.00 -4.68
N LYS A 382 -4.04 7.07 -4.44
CA LYS A 382 -4.19 6.38 -3.16
C LYS A 382 -4.06 4.89 -3.37
N TRP A 383 -3.24 4.27 -2.53
CA TRP A 383 -3.12 2.82 -2.41
C TRP A 383 -3.93 2.36 -1.22
N ARG A 384 -4.87 1.46 -1.47
CA ARG A 384 -5.80 0.99 -0.46
C ARG A 384 -5.43 -0.41 -0.01
N ARG A 385 -5.53 -0.60 1.30
CA ARG A 385 -5.47 -1.91 1.94
C ARG A 385 -6.89 -2.50 2.01
N PRO A 386 -7.00 -3.82 1.99
CA PRO A 386 -8.28 -4.51 2.14
C PRO A 386 -8.92 -4.24 3.52
N PRO A 387 -10.24 -4.46 3.65
CA PRO A 387 -11.16 -4.83 2.58
C PRO A 387 -11.41 -3.67 1.61
N ASN A 388 -11.42 -3.95 0.31
CA ASN A 388 -11.38 -2.93 -0.74
C ASN A 388 -12.74 -2.27 -1.05
N VAL A 389 -13.76 -2.53 -0.23
CA VAL A 389 -15.08 -1.90 -0.32
C VAL A 389 -15.01 -0.52 0.36
N GLU A 390 -15.51 0.49 -0.35
CA GLU A 390 -15.53 1.89 0.10
C GLU A 390 -16.59 2.07 1.22
N ASP A 391 -16.53 3.19 1.94
CA ASP A 391 -17.71 3.76 2.62
C ASP A 391 -17.73 5.27 2.29
N PHE A 392 -18.81 5.76 1.66
CA PHE A 392 -18.98 7.18 1.29
C PHE A 392 -19.70 7.86 2.46
N ARG A 393 -19.50 9.19 2.54
CA ARG A 393 -19.89 10.16 3.59
C ARG A 393 -21.30 10.07 4.20
N SER A 394 -22.23 9.25 3.70
CA SER A 394 -23.66 9.38 4.02
C SER A 394 -24.40 8.09 4.34
N ASP A 395 -23.85 6.91 4.07
CA ASP A 395 -24.62 5.67 4.24
C ASP A 395 -24.17 4.83 5.44
N TYR A 396 -22.88 4.72 5.76
CA TYR A 396 -22.35 3.96 6.91
C TYR A 396 -22.92 2.53 7.07
N THR A 397 -23.65 2.01 6.07
CA THR A 397 -24.46 0.82 6.22
C THR A 397 -23.58 -0.40 6.35
N LEU A 398 -22.39 -0.38 5.73
CA LEU A 398 -21.40 -1.46 5.84
C LEU A 398 -20.70 -1.52 7.19
N LEU A 399 -20.48 -0.38 7.87
CA LEU A 399 -19.94 -0.38 9.23
C LEU A 399 -20.80 -1.18 10.20
N PHE A 400 -22.09 -1.36 9.91
CA PHE A 400 -23.01 -2.05 10.81
C PHE A 400 -23.54 -3.38 10.27
N LYS A 401 -23.31 -3.69 8.97
CA LYS A 401 -23.80 -4.92 8.33
C LYS A 401 -22.82 -6.10 8.43
N ASN A 402 -21.52 -5.84 8.54
CA ASN A 402 -20.51 -6.89 8.57
C ASN A 402 -19.31 -6.46 9.44
N TRP A 403 -18.84 -7.40 10.27
CA TRP A 403 -17.83 -7.13 11.29
C TRP A 403 -16.44 -6.89 10.70
N GLU A 404 -16.09 -7.60 9.64
CA GLU A 404 -14.83 -7.45 8.90
C GLU A 404 -14.73 -6.07 8.25
N PHE A 405 -15.81 -5.60 7.62
CA PHE A 405 -15.89 -4.25 7.05
C PHE A 405 -15.84 -3.18 8.15
N PHE A 406 -16.54 -3.37 9.28
CA PHE A 406 -16.46 -2.45 10.42
C PHE A 406 -15.02 -2.29 10.90
N TRP A 407 -14.36 -3.41 11.21
CA TRP A 407 -13.02 -3.39 11.76
C TRP A 407 -11.99 -2.88 10.75
N GLY A 408 -12.07 -3.31 9.49
CA GLY A 408 -11.18 -2.83 8.44
C GLY A 408 -11.31 -1.33 8.16
N ASN A 409 -12.51 -0.76 8.30
CA ASN A 409 -12.70 0.69 8.21
C ASN A 409 -12.15 1.43 9.45
N LEU A 410 -12.38 0.89 10.65
CA LEU A 410 -11.84 1.45 11.89
C LEU A 410 -10.31 1.46 11.87
N GLU A 411 -9.70 0.35 11.41
CA GLU A 411 -8.27 0.21 11.27
C GLU A 411 -7.71 1.21 10.26
N ARG A 412 -8.34 1.37 9.08
CA ARG A 412 -7.95 2.41 8.11
C ARG A 412 -8.08 3.84 8.65
N TYR A 413 -9.11 4.06 9.46
CA TYR A 413 -9.39 5.37 10.04
C TYR A 413 -8.34 5.78 11.08
N TYR A 414 -7.90 4.85 11.93
CA TYR A 414 -6.99 5.13 13.04
C TYR A 414 -5.55 4.66 12.82
N PHE A 415 -5.29 3.49 12.25
CA PHE A 415 -3.98 2.85 12.34
C PHE A 415 -3.30 2.62 11.00
N LYS A 416 -4.07 2.32 9.94
CA LYS A 416 -3.57 1.99 8.61
C LYS A 416 -4.12 2.95 7.56
N PRO A 417 -3.75 4.24 7.60
CA PRO A 417 -4.19 5.22 6.61
C PRO A 417 -3.98 4.71 5.18
N PRO A 418 -4.89 5.00 4.24
CA PRO A 418 -4.56 4.92 2.83
C PRO A 418 -3.30 5.74 2.57
N LEU A 419 -2.31 5.09 1.95
CA LEU A 419 -1.07 5.74 1.56
C LEU A 419 -1.32 6.48 0.26
N ALA A 420 -0.74 7.67 0.11
CA ALA A 420 -1.02 8.48 -1.06
C ALA A 420 0.16 9.34 -1.52
N ILE A 421 0.19 9.56 -2.83
CA ILE A 421 1.13 10.46 -3.49
C ILE A 421 0.32 11.58 -4.14
N ALA A 422 0.72 12.81 -3.87
CA ALA A 422 0.13 14.03 -4.41
C ALA A 422 1.26 15.00 -4.77
N ASN A 423 1.06 15.81 -5.81
CA ASN A 423 2.06 16.83 -6.21
C ASN A 423 1.88 18.16 -5.47
N TYR A 424 1.05 18.19 -4.43
CA TYR A 424 0.78 19.38 -3.63
C TYR A 424 0.59 18.98 -2.15
N PRO A 425 0.82 19.91 -1.20
CA PRO A 425 0.70 19.62 0.23
C PRO A 425 -0.73 19.25 0.62
N THR A 426 -0.88 18.30 1.54
CA THR A 426 -2.19 17.77 1.93
C THR A 426 -2.38 17.84 3.45
N GLU A 427 -3.63 17.87 3.92
CA GLU A 427 -3.92 17.96 5.36
C GLU A 427 -3.87 16.61 6.09
N GLY A 428 -3.39 15.57 5.40
CA GLY A 428 -3.32 14.19 5.87
C GLY A 428 -2.69 13.99 7.25
N ASN A 429 -1.49 14.54 7.43
CA ASN A 429 -0.74 14.34 8.68
C ASN A 429 -1.45 14.99 9.87
N ARG A 430 -1.91 16.24 9.72
CA ARG A 430 -2.70 16.94 10.75
C ARG A 430 -3.99 16.20 11.08
N THR A 431 -4.61 15.63 10.05
CA THR A 431 -5.85 14.86 10.16
C THR A 431 -5.67 13.65 11.07
N TYR A 432 -4.68 12.82 10.78
CA TYR A 432 -4.41 11.60 11.55
C TYR A 432 -3.95 11.93 12.96
N PHE A 433 -3.12 12.95 13.13
CA PHE A 433 -2.71 13.43 14.46
C PHE A 433 -3.91 13.77 15.35
N ILE A 434 -4.90 14.53 14.84
CA ILE A 434 -6.12 14.85 15.60
C ILE A 434 -6.92 13.59 15.96
N ARG A 435 -7.04 12.64 15.01
CA ARG A 435 -7.74 11.36 15.26
C ARG A 435 -7.07 10.57 16.39
N HIS A 436 -5.75 10.46 16.36
CA HIS A 436 -4.99 9.79 17.42
C HIS A 436 -5.13 10.49 18.76
N ILE A 437 -5.03 11.82 18.81
CA ILE A 437 -5.26 12.56 20.05
C ILE A 437 -6.64 12.25 20.61
N LEU A 438 -7.70 12.33 19.78
CA LEU A 438 -9.06 12.06 20.23
C LEU A 438 -9.23 10.62 20.73
N LEU A 439 -8.67 9.63 20.04
CA LEU A 439 -8.74 8.23 20.44
C LEU A 439 -7.96 7.97 21.73
N TRP A 440 -6.70 8.37 21.80
CA TRP A 440 -5.85 8.12 22.96
C TRP A 440 -6.34 8.88 24.21
N SER A 441 -6.84 10.11 24.03
CA SER A 441 -7.46 10.85 25.14
C SER A 441 -8.70 10.11 25.65
N PHE A 442 -9.53 9.58 24.74
CA PHE A 442 -10.72 8.82 25.12
C PHE A 442 -10.35 7.57 25.91
N LEU A 443 -9.38 6.79 25.42
CA LEU A 443 -8.90 5.58 26.07
C LEU A 443 -8.29 5.87 27.45
N ALA A 444 -7.52 6.95 27.58
CA ALA A 444 -6.96 7.40 28.85
C ALA A 444 -8.08 7.78 29.84
N ALA A 445 -9.11 8.50 29.39
CA ALA A 445 -10.25 8.86 30.24
C ALA A 445 -11.03 7.62 30.69
N LEU A 446 -11.24 6.64 29.81
CA LEU A 446 -11.89 5.37 30.13
C LEU A 446 -11.08 4.58 31.16
N PHE A 447 -9.76 4.52 31.01
CA PHE A 447 -8.87 3.92 31.99
C PHE A 447 -8.96 4.63 33.35
N GLY A 448 -9.04 5.97 33.36
CA GLY A 448 -9.27 6.78 34.56
C GLY A 448 -10.57 6.43 35.29
N VAL A 449 -11.67 6.15 34.56
CA VAL A 449 -12.93 5.65 35.13
C VAL A 449 -12.73 4.30 35.82
N ILE A 450 -12.07 3.36 35.14
CA ILE A 450 -11.83 2.00 35.66
C ILE A 450 -10.97 2.06 36.93
N LEU A 451 -9.86 2.81 36.89
CA LEU A 451 -8.95 2.96 38.02
C LEU A 451 -9.65 3.62 39.22
N SER A 452 -10.38 4.71 38.99
CA SER A 452 -11.10 5.42 40.04
C SER A 452 -12.19 4.55 40.68
N ARG A 453 -12.87 3.70 39.88
CA ARG A 453 -13.82 2.69 40.42
C ARG A 453 -13.11 1.65 41.28
N ARG A 454 -11.94 1.17 40.88
CA ARG A 454 -11.14 0.20 41.67
C ARG A 454 -10.68 0.80 43.00
N ILE A 455 -10.17 2.04 42.99
CA ILE A 455 -9.73 2.74 44.20
C ILE A 455 -10.92 2.93 45.16
N ASN A 456 -12.05 3.43 44.67
CA ASN A 456 -13.25 3.61 45.51
C ASN A 456 -13.79 2.28 46.07
N ARG A 457 -13.67 1.18 45.34
CA ARG A 457 -14.06 -0.15 45.85
C ARG A 457 -13.11 -0.65 46.95
N ARG A 458 -11.80 -0.41 46.82
CA ARG A 458 -10.82 -0.75 47.85
C ARG A 458 -11.04 0.07 49.12
N ALA A 459 -11.23 1.38 48.98
CA ALA A 459 -11.48 2.29 50.10
C ALA A 459 -12.79 2.01 50.86
N LYS A 460 -13.76 1.32 50.25
CA LYS A 460 -14.99 0.86 50.93
C LYS A 460 -14.84 -0.49 51.63
N ARG A 461 -13.76 -1.23 51.35
CA ARG A 461 -13.48 -2.56 51.90
C ARG A 461 -12.47 -2.51 53.04
N SER A 462 -11.57 -1.54 53.02
CA SER A 462 -10.82 -1.05 54.19
C SER A 462 -11.75 -0.28 55.10
#